data_AF-A0A7C8ZD79-F1
#
_entry.id   AF-A0A7C8ZD79-F1
#
_cell.length_a   1.000
_cell.length_b   1.000
_cell.length_c   1.000
_cell.angle_alpha   90.00
_cell.angle_beta   90.00
_cell.angle_gamma   90.00
#
_symmetry.space_group_name_H-M   'P 1'
#
loop_
_entity.id
_entity.type
_entity.pdbx_description
1 polymer ?
#
loop_
_entity_poly.entity_id
_entity_poly.type
_entity_poly.pdbx_seq_one_letter_code
_entity_poly.pdbx_strand_id
1 'polypeptide(L)'
;KATLSWHNMRTLQECREACGGQGLKTENRVGHLKAEYDVQSTFEGDNNVLMQQVSKALHGEYLAARKQNREFKGLWLEHMNEPGPVIPSQLTSSSLRSSQFQTDIFFLRERDLLNRFAAEVAVHQTHGRSKEHAFVLGHLLAEDLGRAFADKAILLAFIEAEANVSTGPLKDVLALLRSLYALIILEEDASFLRYGYLSVENAAAVRQEVMKLCSELRPHALALVSSFGIPDAFLSPIAFDWIDANSWSSS
;
A
#
# COMPACT_ATOMS: atom_id res chain seq x y z
N LYS A 1 2.66 8.26 6.99
CA LYS A 1 1.74 8.26 8.16
C LYS A 1 0.38 7.68 7.80
N ALA A 2 -0.48 8.41 7.08
CA ALA A 2 -1.89 8.03 6.86
C ALA A 2 -2.10 6.59 6.35
N THR A 3 -1.44 6.21 5.24
CA THR A 3 -1.51 4.84 4.68
C THR A 3 -1.14 3.77 5.70
N LEU A 4 -0.05 3.96 6.44
CA LEU A 4 0.43 2.98 7.43
C LEU A 4 -0.52 2.88 8.62
N SER A 5 -1.08 3.98 9.11
CA SER A 5 -2.06 3.95 10.21
C SER A 5 -3.38 3.28 9.80
N TRP A 6 -3.89 3.54 8.59
CA TRP A 6 -5.06 2.82 8.08
C TRP A 6 -4.78 1.33 7.89
N HIS A 7 -3.60 0.99 7.36
CA HIS A 7 -3.17 -0.38 7.21
C HIS A 7 -3.08 -1.09 8.56
N ASN A 8 -2.46 -0.49 9.58
CA ASN A 8 -2.38 -1.02 10.93
C ASN A 8 -3.78 -1.33 11.51
N MET A 9 -4.73 -0.40 11.35
CA MET A 9 -6.11 -0.60 11.82
C MET A 9 -6.83 -1.74 11.11
N ARG A 10 -6.59 -1.91 9.80
CA ARG A 10 -7.10 -3.03 9.03
C ARG A 10 -6.46 -4.35 9.48
N THR A 11 -5.13 -4.39 9.63
CA THR A 11 -4.40 -5.56 10.11
C THR A 11 -4.89 -6.01 11.48
N LEU A 12 -5.01 -5.09 12.46
CA LEU A 12 -5.53 -5.42 13.79
C LEU A 12 -6.97 -5.96 13.73
N GLN A 13 -7.80 -5.40 12.85
CA GLN A 13 -9.17 -5.85 12.65
C GLN A 13 -9.24 -7.27 12.06
N GLU A 14 -8.44 -7.54 11.03
CA GLU A 14 -8.35 -8.84 10.36
C GLU A 14 -7.75 -9.90 11.29
N CYS A 15 -6.67 -9.58 12.02
CA CYS A 15 -6.09 -10.49 13.02
C CYS A 15 -7.10 -10.87 14.11
N ARG A 16 -7.88 -9.89 14.61
CA ARG A 16 -8.92 -10.14 15.62
C ARG A 16 -9.97 -11.12 15.12
N GLU A 17 -10.43 -10.93 13.89
CA GLU A 17 -11.46 -11.78 13.26
C GLU A 17 -10.93 -13.17 12.91
N ALA A 18 -9.68 -13.26 12.45
CA ALA A 18 -9.01 -14.54 12.17
C ALA A 18 -8.83 -15.41 13.43
N CYS A 19 -8.75 -14.80 14.61
CA CYS A 19 -8.71 -15.51 15.90
C CYS A 19 -10.10 -15.95 16.41
N GLY A 20 -11.18 -15.65 15.69
CA GLY A 20 -12.55 -15.98 16.11
C GLY A 20 -12.89 -15.42 17.50
N GLY A 21 -13.59 -16.22 18.31
CA GLY A 21 -13.97 -15.82 19.68
C GLY A 21 -12.78 -15.51 20.60
N GLN A 22 -11.62 -16.13 20.36
CA GLN A 22 -10.42 -15.87 21.16
C GLN A 22 -9.90 -14.44 20.96
N GLY A 23 -10.09 -13.85 19.76
CA GLY A 23 -9.71 -12.47 19.46
C GLY A 23 -10.49 -11.42 20.26
N LEU A 24 -11.65 -11.77 20.82
CA LEU A 24 -12.44 -10.88 21.70
C LEU A 24 -11.99 -10.93 23.16
N LYS A 25 -11.24 -11.95 23.56
CA LYS A 25 -10.83 -12.09 24.95
C LYS A 25 -9.79 -11.04 25.31
N THR A 26 -10.01 -10.38 26.45
CA THR A 26 -9.11 -9.34 26.96
C THR A 26 -7.68 -9.85 27.14
N GLU A 27 -7.53 -11.08 27.62
CA GLU A 27 -6.22 -11.74 27.81
C GLU A 27 -5.40 -11.85 26.51
N ASN A 28 -6.08 -11.89 25.35
CA ASN A 28 -5.44 -11.97 24.03
C ASN A 28 -5.06 -10.62 23.43
N ARG A 29 -5.42 -9.52 24.09
CA ARG A 29 -4.98 -8.13 23.85
C ARG A 29 -5.23 -7.54 22.46
N VAL A 30 -5.62 -8.30 21.43
CA VAL A 30 -5.84 -7.79 20.05
C VAL A 30 -6.87 -6.66 20.04
N GLY A 31 -7.97 -6.79 20.78
CA GLY A 31 -8.97 -5.74 20.92
C GLY A 31 -8.46 -4.48 21.63
N HIS A 32 -7.60 -4.63 22.65
CA HIS A 32 -6.98 -3.51 23.36
C HIS A 32 -6.00 -2.77 22.46
N LEU A 33 -5.12 -3.50 21.77
CA LEU A 33 -4.19 -2.92 20.79
C LEU A 33 -4.96 -2.14 19.73
N LYS A 34 -6.04 -2.71 19.17
CA LYS A 34 -6.90 -1.98 18.22
C LYS A 34 -7.41 -0.65 18.79
N ALA A 35 -7.90 -0.64 20.03
CA ALA A 35 -8.40 0.58 20.66
C ALA A 35 -7.29 1.62 20.89
N GLU A 36 -6.10 1.17 21.30
CA GLU A 36 -4.94 2.05 21.52
C GLU A 36 -4.42 2.67 20.22
N TYR A 37 -4.36 1.89 19.14
CA TYR A 37 -3.85 2.35 17.85
C TYR A 37 -4.86 3.14 17.01
N ASP A 38 -6.16 3.09 17.34
CA ASP A 38 -7.22 3.80 16.59
C ASP A 38 -6.97 5.31 16.49
N VAL A 39 -6.49 5.90 17.59
CA VAL A 39 -6.15 7.33 17.67
C VAL A 39 -5.12 7.75 16.61
N GLN A 40 -4.28 6.81 16.13
CA GLN A 40 -3.27 7.12 15.12
C GLN A 40 -3.85 7.54 13.77
N SER A 41 -5.11 7.20 13.51
CA SER A 41 -5.80 7.65 12.29
C SER A 41 -6.15 9.14 12.31
N THR A 42 -6.16 9.77 13.49
CA THR A 42 -6.65 11.15 13.69
C THR A 42 -5.59 12.09 14.27
N PHE A 43 -4.79 11.63 15.23
CA PHE A 43 -3.74 12.46 15.83
C PHE A 43 -2.64 12.78 14.80
N GLU A 44 -1.86 13.84 15.04
CA GLU A 44 -0.78 14.29 14.14
C GLU A 44 -1.23 14.58 12.69
N GLY A 45 -2.52 14.92 12.53
CA GLY A 45 -3.17 15.20 11.26
C GLY A 45 -4.11 14.08 10.83
N ASP A 46 -5.35 14.44 10.56
CA ASP A 46 -6.36 13.54 9.99
C ASP A 46 -5.84 12.90 8.70
N ASN A 47 -6.02 11.60 8.56
CA ASN A 47 -5.44 10.86 7.44
C ASN A 47 -5.95 11.33 6.07
N ASN A 48 -7.22 11.74 5.94
CA ASN A 48 -7.75 12.25 4.68
C ASN A 48 -7.15 13.61 4.35
N VAL A 49 -7.01 14.48 5.35
CA VAL A 49 -6.34 15.79 5.19
C VAL A 49 -4.88 15.61 4.79
N LEU A 50 -4.16 14.67 5.41
CA LEU A 50 -2.77 14.38 5.05
C LEU A 50 -2.64 13.86 3.61
N MET A 51 -3.55 13.00 3.15
CA MET A 51 -3.58 12.55 1.76
C MET A 51 -3.83 13.70 0.78
N GLN A 52 -4.72 14.64 1.12
CA GLN A 52 -4.90 15.85 0.32
C GLN A 52 -3.65 16.73 0.28
N GLN A 53 -2.89 16.83 1.39
CA GLN A 53 -1.63 17.58 1.43
C GLN A 53 -0.58 16.95 0.50
N VAL A 54 -0.47 15.61 0.47
CA VAL A 54 0.40 14.89 -0.48
C VAL A 54 0.06 15.30 -1.91
N SER A 55 -1.20 15.18 -2.31
CA SER A 55 -1.62 15.48 -3.68
C SER A 55 -1.43 16.94 -4.06
N LYS A 56 -1.65 17.87 -3.12
CA LYS A 56 -1.36 19.31 -3.30
C LYS A 56 0.13 19.57 -3.49
N ALA A 57 1.00 18.88 -2.74
CA ALA A 57 2.45 19.00 -2.89
C ALA A 57 2.93 18.46 -4.24
N LEU A 58 2.46 17.28 -4.66
CA LEU A 58 2.76 16.67 -5.96
C LEU A 58 2.32 17.58 -7.11
N HIS A 59 1.10 18.12 -7.04
CA HIS A 59 0.62 19.08 -8.03
C HIS A 59 1.46 20.36 -8.07
N GLY A 60 1.91 20.86 -6.91
CA GLY A 60 2.81 22.00 -6.82
C GLY A 60 4.13 21.77 -7.54
N GLU A 61 4.79 20.65 -7.29
CA GLU A 61 6.04 20.27 -7.96
C GLU A 61 5.82 20.05 -9.45
N TYR A 62 4.72 19.39 -9.83
CA TYR A 62 4.33 19.20 -11.23
C TYR A 62 4.21 20.51 -12.00
N LEU A 63 3.48 21.49 -11.47
CA LEU A 63 3.35 22.78 -12.12
C LEU A 63 4.67 23.55 -12.17
N ALA A 64 5.47 23.49 -11.11
CA ALA A 64 6.78 24.15 -11.07
C ALA A 64 7.72 23.57 -12.14
N ALA A 65 7.80 22.23 -12.24
CA ALA A 65 8.60 21.52 -13.22
C ALA A 65 8.20 21.86 -14.65
N ARG A 66 6.89 21.79 -14.95
CA ARG A 66 6.34 22.12 -16.28
C ARG A 66 6.54 23.58 -16.66
N LYS A 67 6.31 24.52 -15.74
CA LYS A 67 6.45 25.96 -16.02
C LYS A 67 7.91 26.38 -16.23
N GLN A 68 8.84 25.78 -15.49
CA GLN A 68 10.26 26.09 -15.57
C GLN A 68 10.99 25.23 -16.61
N ASN A 69 10.28 24.32 -17.29
CA ASN A 69 10.85 23.33 -18.20
C ASN A 69 12.06 22.60 -17.59
N ARG A 70 11.93 22.23 -16.31
CA ARG A 70 12.97 21.52 -15.56
C ARG A 70 12.58 20.07 -15.31
N GLU A 71 13.59 19.25 -15.10
CA GLU A 71 13.42 17.88 -14.63
C GLU A 71 12.81 17.84 -13.22
N PHE A 72 12.05 16.78 -12.95
CA PHE A 72 11.58 16.42 -11.62
C PHE A 72 12.76 15.87 -10.79
N LYS A 73 13.02 16.47 -9.62
CA LYS A 73 14.15 16.11 -8.72
C LYS A 73 13.74 15.97 -7.25
N GLY A 74 12.48 15.66 -7.00
CA GLY A 74 11.96 15.50 -5.64
C GLY A 74 10.61 14.81 -5.62
N LEU A 75 10.17 14.43 -4.42
CA LEU A 75 8.92 13.72 -4.18
C LEU A 75 8.79 12.42 -4.99
N TRP A 76 9.89 11.72 -5.28
CA TRP A 76 9.88 10.46 -6.04
C TRP A 76 9.23 10.59 -7.43
N LEU A 77 9.21 11.80 -8.00
CA LEU A 77 8.65 12.11 -9.32
C LEU A 77 9.69 12.01 -10.44
N GLU A 78 10.91 11.55 -10.16
CA GLU A 78 11.99 11.40 -11.15
C GLU A 78 11.57 10.50 -12.31
N HIS A 79 10.72 9.49 -12.02
CA HIS A 79 10.15 8.63 -13.04
C HIS A 79 9.34 9.41 -14.10
N MET A 80 8.90 10.65 -13.84
CA MET A 80 8.19 11.49 -14.82
C MET A 80 9.11 12.09 -15.90
N ASN A 81 10.43 12.08 -15.70
CA ASN A 81 11.40 12.56 -16.69
C ASN A 81 11.53 11.58 -17.87
N GLU A 82 11.25 10.30 -17.63
CA GLU A 82 11.35 9.25 -18.62
C GLU A 82 10.04 9.05 -19.40
N PRO A 83 10.07 8.43 -20.61
CA PRO A 83 8.86 8.01 -21.32
C PRO A 83 7.91 7.19 -20.45
N GLY A 84 6.61 7.22 -20.80
CA GLY A 84 5.60 6.45 -20.07
C GLY A 84 5.87 4.95 -20.20
N PRO A 85 5.87 4.19 -19.10
CA PRO A 85 6.04 2.75 -19.19
C PRO A 85 4.86 2.13 -19.95
N VAL A 86 5.15 1.09 -20.73
CA VAL A 86 4.16 0.38 -21.53
C VAL A 86 3.88 -0.97 -20.87
N ILE A 87 2.65 -1.16 -20.43
CA ILE A 87 2.22 -2.40 -19.78
C ILE A 87 1.94 -3.47 -20.85
N PRO A 88 2.51 -4.68 -20.74
CA PRO A 88 2.22 -5.77 -21.66
C PRO A 88 0.72 -6.09 -21.69
N SER A 89 0.20 -6.39 -22.88
CA SER A 89 -1.22 -6.74 -23.05
C SER A 89 -1.60 -8.04 -22.36
N GLN A 90 -0.65 -8.98 -22.22
CA GLN A 90 -0.84 -10.25 -21.54
C GLN A 90 0.18 -10.40 -20.41
N LEU A 91 -0.32 -10.61 -19.20
CA LEU A 91 0.51 -10.81 -18.01
C LEU A 91 0.59 -12.29 -17.65
N THR A 92 1.82 -12.79 -17.56
CA THR A 92 2.17 -14.11 -17.04
C THR A 92 2.61 -14.02 -15.57
N SER A 93 2.68 -15.16 -14.87
CA SER A 93 3.21 -15.23 -13.51
C SER A 93 4.62 -14.61 -13.38
N SER A 94 5.52 -14.87 -14.34
CA SER A 94 6.87 -14.28 -14.33
C SER A 94 6.85 -12.77 -14.53
N SER A 95 5.97 -12.25 -15.40
CA SER A 95 5.82 -10.80 -15.58
C SER A 95 5.26 -10.12 -14.33
N LEU A 96 4.23 -10.70 -13.69
CA LEU A 96 3.59 -10.15 -12.49
C LEU A 96 4.54 -10.06 -11.30
N ARG A 97 5.49 -11.00 -11.19
CA ARG A 97 6.50 -11.04 -10.11
C ARG A 97 7.74 -10.20 -10.40
N SER A 98 7.90 -9.71 -11.63
CA SER A 98 9.02 -8.85 -12.01
C SER A 98 8.93 -7.51 -11.31
N SER A 99 10.02 -7.08 -10.67
CA SER A 99 10.13 -5.75 -10.07
C SER A 99 9.99 -4.63 -11.12
N GLN A 100 10.40 -4.87 -12.37
CA GLN A 100 10.24 -3.92 -13.45
C GLN A 100 8.76 -3.68 -13.78
N PHE A 101 7.97 -4.74 -13.99
CA PHE A 101 6.53 -4.59 -14.25
C PHE A 101 5.81 -3.89 -13.08
N GLN A 102 6.14 -4.28 -11.85
CA GLN A 102 5.53 -3.72 -10.66
C GLN A 102 5.85 -2.22 -10.52
N THR A 103 7.09 -1.80 -10.77
CA THR A 103 7.44 -0.37 -10.77
C THR A 103 6.77 0.38 -11.91
N ASP A 104 6.80 -0.19 -13.12
CA ASP A 104 6.18 0.39 -14.32
C ASP A 104 4.69 0.67 -14.14
N ILE A 105 3.93 -0.28 -13.59
CA ILE A 105 2.48 -0.09 -13.44
C ILE A 105 2.12 0.92 -12.34
N PHE A 106 2.92 1.00 -11.27
CA PHE A 106 2.74 2.01 -10.23
C PHE A 106 3.12 3.41 -10.74
N PHE A 107 4.21 3.51 -11.50
CA PHE A 107 4.63 4.75 -12.17
C PHE A 107 3.60 5.21 -13.20
N LEU A 108 3.03 4.30 -13.99
CA LEU A 108 1.95 4.61 -14.91
C LEU A 108 0.75 5.21 -14.17
N ARG A 109 0.31 4.55 -13.09
CA ARG A 109 -0.82 4.97 -12.26
C ARG A 109 -0.60 6.37 -11.68
N GLU A 110 0.52 6.61 -11.02
CA GLU A 110 0.80 7.92 -10.40
C GLU A 110 0.92 9.03 -11.46
N ARG A 111 1.63 8.76 -12.55
CA ARG A 111 1.81 9.72 -13.65
C ARG A 111 0.48 10.14 -14.26
N ASP A 112 -0.38 9.18 -14.58
CA ASP A 112 -1.68 9.48 -15.20
C ASP A 112 -2.61 10.21 -14.22
N LEU A 113 -2.69 9.76 -12.96
CA LEU A 113 -3.49 10.45 -11.92
C LEU A 113 -3.02 11.89 -11.68
N LEU A 114 -1.70 12.12 -11.66
CA LEU A 114 -1.15 13.47 -11.49
C LEU A 114 -1.47 14.38 -12.68
N ASN A 115 -1.37 13.87 -13.92
CA ASN A 115 -1.76 14.61 -15.11
C ASN A 115 -3.27 14.94 -15.10
N ARG A 116 -4.13 13.97 -14.74
CA ARG A 116 -5.59 14.18 -14.63
C ARG A 116 -5.92 15.22 -13.57
N PHE A 117 -5.31 15.10 -12.38
CA PHE A 117 -5.56 16.03 -11.29
C PHE A 117 -5.14 17.45 -11.66
N ALA A 118 -3.97 17.62 -12.30
CA ALA A 118 -3.52 18.91 -12.79
C ALA A 118 -4.46 19.50 -13.87
N ALA A 119 -4.96 18.67 -14.78
CA ALA A 119 -5.91 19.10 -15.79
C ALA A 119 -7.26 19.53 -15.18
N GLU A 120 -7.79 18.77 -14.22
CA GLU A 120 -9.06 19.09 -13.56
C GLU A 120 -8.97 20.37 -12.72
N VAL A 121 -7.88 20.53 -11.96
CA VAL A 121 -7.62 21.77 -11.21
C VAL A 121 -7.53 22.96 -12.16
N ALA A 122 -6.82 22.82 -13.29
CA ALA A 122 -6.72 23.87 -14.29
C ALA A 122 -8.10 24.24 -14.88
N VAL A 123 -8.94 23.25 -15.18
CA VAL A 123 -10.33 23.47 -15.66
C VAL A 123 -11.13 24.27 -14.64
N HIS A 124 -11.08 23.95 -13.36
CA HIS A 124 -11.81 24.74 -12.36
C HIS A 124 -11.29 26.17 -12.23
N GLN A 125 -9.98 26.38 -12.39
CA GLN A 125 -9.38 27.71 -12.38
C GLN A 125 -9.79 28.57 -13.59
N THR A 126 -9.92 27.99 -14.78
CA THR A 126 -10.42 28.73 -15.96
C THR A 126 -11.88 29.17 -15.79
N HIS A 127 -12.67 28.46 -14.97
CA HIS A 127 -14.02 28.85 -14.56
C HIS A 127 -14.04 29.86 -13.39
N GLY A 128 -12.92 30.52 -13.10
CA GLY A 128 -12.82 31.59 -12.09
C GLY A 128 -12.79 31.10 -10.64
N ARG A 129 -12.60 29.80 -10.39
CA ARG A 129 -12.46 29.28 -9.02
C ARG A 129 -11.06 29.58 -8.48
N SER A 130 -10.98 29.85 -7.18
CA SER A 130 -9.68 29.92 -6.51
C SER A 130 -8.98 28.57 -6.57
N LYS A 131 -7.66 28.57 -6.40
CA LYS A 131 -6.86 27.34 -6.38
C LYS A 131 -7.32 26.38 -5.27
N GLU A 132 -7.62 26.91 -4.10
CA GLU A 132 -8.07 26.15 -2.94
C GLU A 132 -9.42 25.48 -3.22
N HIS A 133 -10.34 26.21 -3.84
CA HIS A 133 -11.66 25.68 -4.21
C HIS A 133 -11.55 24.64 -5.32
N ALA A 134 -10.68 24.87 -6.32
CA ALA A 134 -10.40 23.90 -7.38
C ALA A 134 -9.85 22.57 -6.82
N PHE A 135 -8.98 22.62 -5.82
CA PHE A 135 -8.51 21.40 -5.14
C PHE A 135 -9.61 20.66 -4.39
N VAL A 136 -10.56 21.38 -3.78
CA VAL A 136 -11.71 20.76 -3.10
C VAL A 136 -12.63 20.07 -4.12
N LEU A 137 -12.84 20.67 -5.29
CA LEU A 137 -13.65 20.07 -6.34
C LEU A 137 -13.00 18.80 -6.93
N GLY A 138 -11.67 18.79 -7.10
CA GLY A 138 -10.91 17.63 -7.57
C GLY A 138 -10.54 16.60 -6.50
N HIS A 139 -11.27 16.52 -5.38
CA HIS A 139 -10.85 15.73 -4.22
C HIS A 139 -10.77 14.22 -4.49
N LEU A 140 -11.57 13.68 -5.41
CA LEU A 140 -11.56 12.25 -5.74
C LEU A 140 -10.25 11.85 -6.41
N LEU A 141 -9.81 12.62 -7.41
CA LEU A 141 -8.50 12.42 -8.03
C LEU A 141 -7.36 12.71 -7.04
N ALA A 142 -7.53 13.70 -6.17
CA ALA A 142 -6.55 13.97 -5.12
C ALA A 142 -6.41 12.77 -4.16
N GLU A 143 -7.50 12.08 -3.80
CA GLU A 143 -7.43 10.89 -2.97
C GLU A 143 -6.71 9.74 -3.69
N ASP A 144 -7.11 9.43 -4.93
CA ASP A 144 -6.49 8.36 -5.72
C ASP A 144 -4.99 8.62 -5.94
N LEU A 145 -4.61 9.88 -6.23
CA LEU A 145 -3.21 10.28 -6.40
C LEU A 145 -2.40 10.14 -5.10
N GLY A 146 -2.97 10.54 -3.97
CA GLY A 146 -2.31 10.44 -2.67
C GLY A 146 -2.02 8.99 -2.29
N ARG A 147 -2.98 8.09 -2.57
CA ARG A 147 -2.80 6.64 -2.40
C ARG A 147 -1.74 6.09 -3.35
N ALA A 148 -1.82 6.42 -4.65
CA ALA A 148 -0.85 5.98 -5.65
C ALA A 148 0.60 6.36 -5.28
N PHE A 149 0.81 7.58 -4.77
CA PHE A 149 2.11 8.02 -4.27
C PHE A 149 2.61 7.16 -3.10
N ALA A 150 1.76 6.93 -2.10
CA ALA A 150 2.14 6.17 -0.92
C ALA A 150 2.42 4.70 -1.26
N ASP A 151 1.58 4.10 -2.09
CA ASP A 151 1.72 2.71 -2.52
C ASP A 151 3.04 2.50 -3.28
N LYS A 152 3.34 3.42 -4.21
CA LYS A 152 4.63 3.44 -4.93
C LYS A 152 5.80 3.59 -3.98
N ALA A 153 5.73 4.52 -3.02
CA ALA A 153 6.82 4.73 -2.07
C ALA A 153 7.12 3.46 -1.24
N ILE A 154 6.09 2.73 -0.81
CA ILE A 154 6.25 1.45 -0.09
C ILE A 154 6.86 0.38 -1.01
N LEU A 155 6.40 0.27 -2.27
CA LEU A 155 6.99 -0.65 -3.24
C LEU A 155 8.49 -0.38 -3.47
N LEU A 156 8.87 0.89 -3.62
CA LEU A 156 10.27 1.27 -3.79
C LEU A 156 11.10 0.94 -2.56
N ALA A 157 10.56 1.10 -1.36
CA ALA A 157 11.24 0.68 -0.12
C ALA A 157 11.45 -0.84 -0.06
N PHE A 158 10.48 -1.64 -0.52
CA PHE A 158 10.67 -3.10 -0.67
C PHE A 158 11.80 -3.43 -1.63
N ILE A 159 11.85 -2.76 -2.79
CA ILE A 159 12.88 -2.99 -3.81
C ILE A 159 14.27 -2.61 -3.29
N GLU A 160 14.38 -1.47 -2.58
CA GLU A 160 15.62 -1.03 -1.96
C GLU A 160 16.10 -2.02 -0.88
N ALA A 161 15.19 -2.48 -0.02
CA ALA A 161 15.51 -3.47 1.00
C ALA A 161 15.99 -4.79 0.37
N GLU A 162 15.32 -5.27 -0.69
CA GLU A 162 15.71 -6.48 -1.43
C GLU A 162 17.07 -6.33 -2.13
N ALA A 163 17.37 -5.15 -2.67
CA ALA A 163 18.66 -4.86 -3.33
C ALA A 163 19.84 -4.94 -2.35
N ASN A 164 19.62 -4.56 -1.09
CA ASN A 164 20.64 -4.59 -0.03
C ASN A 164 20.90 -5.98 0.56
N VAL A 165 20.18 -7.01 0.13
CA VAL A 165 20.37 -8.40 0.58
C VAL A 165 21.07 -9.22 -0.51
N SER A 166 22.08 -10.00 -0.10
CA SER A 166 22.79 -10.93 -0.99
C SER A 166 21.86 -12.04 -1.51
N THR A 167 22.15 -12.59 -2.68
CA THR A 167 21.39 -13.71 -3.23
C THR A 167 21.33 -14.88 -2.26
N GLY A 168 20.13 -15.40 -2.01
CA GLY A 168 19.88 -16.51 -1.12
C GLY A 168 18.46 -16.51 -0.57
N PRO A 169 18.13 -17.44 0.34
CA PRO A 169 16.76 -17.68 0.80
C PRO A 169 16.04 -16.44 1.37
N LEU A 170 16.78 -15.56 2.06
CA LEU A 170 16.21 -14.31 2.59
C LEU A 170 15.74 -13.39 1.46
N LYS A 171 16.55 -13.25 0.40
CA LYS A 171 16.19 -12.44 -0.77
C LYS A 171 14.96 -12.99 -1.47
N ASP A 172 14.85 -14.31 -1.57
CA ASP A 172 13.69 -14.99 -2.18
C ASP A 172 12.40 -14.71 -1.39
N VAL A 173 12.46 -14.77 -0.05
CA VAL A 173 11.31 -14.45 0.81
C VAL A 173 10.94 -12.96 0.73
N LEU A 174 11.92 -12.05 0.69
CA LEU A 174 11.65 -10.63 0.49
C LEU A 174 11.02 -10.34 -0.88
N ALA A 175 11.45 -11.05 -1.94
CA ALA A 175 10.85 -10.96 -3.26
C ALA A 175 9.40 -11.48 -3.29
N LEU A 176 9.09 -12.53 -2.53
CA LEU A 176 7.72 -13.01 -2.32
C LEU A 176 6.85 -11.95 -1.63
N LEU A 177 7.36 -11.34 -0.55
CA LEU A 177 6.65 -10.29 0.18
C LEU A 177 6.40 -9.05 -0.68
N ARG A 178 7.42 -8.58 -1.43
CA ARG A 178 7.26 -7.47 -2.38
C ARG A 178 6.19 -7.79 -3.42
N SER A 179 6.25 -8.98 -4.01
CA SER A 179 5.29 -9.39 -5.04
C SER A 179 3.87 -9.48 -4.49
N LEU A 180 3.71 -10.05 -3.28
CA LEU A 180 2.40 -10.13 -2.64
C LEU A 180 1.85 -8.73 -2.34
N TYR A 181 2.67 -7.84 -1.79
CA TYR A 181 2.28 -6.44 -1.57
C TYR A 181 1.82 -5.76 -2.86
N ALA A 182 2.65 -5.81 -3.92
CA ALA A 182 2.33 -5.18 -5.19
C ALA A 182 1.02 -5.72 -5.78
N LEU A 183 0.85 -7.04 -5.81
CA LEU A 183 -0.31 -7.66 -6.43
C LEU A 183 -1.61 -7.50 -5.63
N ILE A 184 -1.54 -7.42 -4.29
CA ILE A 184 -2.70 -7.05 -3.46
C ILE A 184 -3.17 -5.63 -3.80
N ILE A 185 -2.25 -4.67 -3.95
CA ILE A 185 -2.61 -3.30 -4.34
C ILE A 185 -3.26 -3.27 -5.73
N LEU A 186 -2.74 -4.04 -6.69
CA LEU A 186 -3.34 -4.16 -8.02
C LEU A 186 -4.74 -4.79 -7.99
N GLU A 187 -4.98 -5.74 -7.09
CA GLU A 187 -6.27 -6.41 -6.95
C GLU A 187 -7.32 -5.52 -6.26
N GLU A 188 -6.95 -4.89 -5.15
CA GLU A 188 -7.89 -4.19 -4.27
C GLU A 188 -8.18 -2.75 -4.73
N ASP A 189 -7.23 -2.10 -5.40
CA ASP A 189 -7.40 -0.71 -5.79
C ASP A 189 -8.14 -0.61 -7.14
N ALA A 190 -9.40 -0.16 -7.06
CA ALA A 190 -10.27 -0.02 -8.22
C ALA A 190 -9.72 0.95 -9.29
N SER A 191 -8.76 1.83 -8.96
CA SER A 191 -8.19 2.77 -9.93
C SER A 191 -7.48 2.07 -11.10
N PHE A 192 -6.91 0.88 -10.89
CA PHE A 192 -6.28 0.11 -11.99
C PHE A 192 -7.25 -0.28 -13.09
N LEU A 193 -8.49 -0.61 -12.74
CA LEU A 193 -9.56 -0.86 -13.71
C LEU A 193 -10.25 0.43 -14.15
N ARG A 194 -10.53 1.35 -13.22
CA ARG A 194 -11.25 2.62 -13.47
C ARG A 194 -10.58 3.47 -14.55
N TYR A 195 -9.24 3.52 -14.54
CA TYR A 195 -8.45 4.30 -15.50
C TYR A 195 -7.81 3.44 -16.59
N GLY A 196 -8.06 2.13 -16.60
CA GLY A 196 -7.64 1.23 -17.67
C GLY A 196 -6.15 0.86 -17.67
N TYR A 197 -5.48 0.91 -16.52
CA TYR A 197 -4.09 0.43 -16.38
C TYR A 197 -4.01 -1.10 -16.47
N LEU A 198 -5.07 -1.79 -16.08
CA LEU A 198 -5.27 -3.23 -16.24
C LEU A 198 -6.54 -3.50 -17.04
N SER A 199 -6.48 -4.53 -17.89
CA SER A 199 -7.69 -5.13 -18.46
C SER A 199 -8.37 -6.05 -17.43
N VAL A 200 -9.61 -6.45 -17.69
CA VAL A 200 -10.33 -7.41 -16.85
C VAL A 200 -9.60 -8.75 -16.78
N GLU A 201 -9.03 -9.19 -17.90
CA GLU A 201 -8.26 -10.44 -18.01
C GLU A 201 -6.98 -10.36 -17.17
N ASN A 202 -6.25 -9.25 -17.25
CA ASN A 202 -5.04 -9.03 -16.47
C ASN A 202 -5.35 -8.89 -14.97
N ALA A 203 -6.46 -8.25 -14.58
CA ALA A 203 -6.90 -8.21 -13.19
C ALA A 203 -7.27 -9.61 -12.67
N ALA A 204 -7.89 -10.46 -13.50
CA ALA A 204 -8.14 -11.85 -13.15
C ALA A 204 -6.83 -12.64 -12.97
N ALA A 205 -5.83 -12.41 -13.83
CA ALA A 205 -4.50 -13.01 -13.70
C ALA A 205 -3.79 -12.58 -12.40
N VAL A 206 -3.87 -11.29 -12.03
CA VAL A 206 -3.37 -10.76 -10.75
C VAL A 206 -3.99 -11.51 -9.57
N ARG A 207 -5.33 -11.63 -9.52
CA ARG A 207 -6.03 -12.35 -8.45
C ARG A 207 -5.59 -13.82 -8.34
N GLN A 208 -5.42 -14.51 -9.46
CA GLN A 208 -4.92 -15.88 -9.46
C GLN A 208 -3.49 -15.97 -8.91
N GLU A 209 -2.66 -14.97 -9.22
CA GLU A 209 -1.28 -14.94 -8.76
C GLU A 209 -1.17 -14.60 -7.26
N VAL A 210 -2.03 -13.73 -6.73
CA VAL A 210 -2.15 -13.47 -5.28
C VAL A 210 -2.38 -14.77 -4.51
N MET A 211 -3.30 -15.63 -4.98
CA MET A 211 -3.56 -16.93 -4.32
C MET A 211 -2.33 -17.86 -4.31
N LYS A 212 -1.53 -17.86 -5.38
CA LYS A 212 -0.28 -18.63 -5.45
C LYS A 212 0.75 -18.07 -4.47
N LEU A 213 0.95 -16.75 -4.45
CA LEU A 213 1.88 -16.10 -3.54
C LEU A 213 1.51 -16.34 -2.07
N CYS A 214 0.23 -16.30 -1.72
CA CYS A 214 -0.23 -16.68 -0.38
C CYS A 214 0.13 -18.13 -0.02
N SER A 215 0.00 -19.06 -0.97
CA SER A 215 0.35 -20.47 -0.76
C SER A 215 1.85 -20.68 -0.60
N GLU A 216 2.66 -19.96 -1.36
CA GLU A 216 4.13 -19.99 -1.30
C GLU A 216 4.67 -19.31 -0.04
N LEU A 217 4.02 -18.24 0.43
CA LEU A 217 4.42 -17.53 1.65
C LEU A 217 4.03 -18.27 2.93
N ARG A 218 2.94 -19.05 2.90
CA ARG A 218 2.41 -19.81 4.05
C ARG A 218 3.47 -20.57 4.87
N PRO A 219 4.37 -21.39 4.30
CA PRO A 219 5.40 -22.09 5.07
C PRO A 219 6.38 -21.15 5.79
N HIS A 220 6.50 -19.89 5.35
CA HIS A 220 7.38 -18.89 5.94
C HIS A 220 6.67 -17.97 6.95
N ALA A 221 5.33 -18.00 7.03
CA ALA A 221 4.55 -17.03 7.80
C ALA A 221 4.95 -16.97 9.28
N LEU A 222 5.12 -18.13 9.93
CA LEU A 222 5.53 -18.15 11.34
C LEU A 222 6.96 -17.62 11.51
N ALA A 223 7.90 -18.03 10.65
CA ALA A 223 9.29 -17.56 10.71
C ALA A 223 9.40 -16.03 10.50
N LEU A 224 8.58 -15.46 9.61
CA LEU A 224 8.49 -14.02 9.39
C LEU A 224 8.01 -13.28 10.63
N VAL A 225 6.96 -13.76 11.29
CA VAL A 225 6.45 -13.14 12.53
C VAL A 225 7.46 -13.31 13.68
N SER A 226 8.05 -14.50 13.83
CA SER A 226 9.11 -14.75 14.82
C SER A 226 10.34 -13.86 14.62
N SER A 227 10.63 -13.45 13.38
CA SER A 227 11.79 -12.59 13.06
C SER A 227 11.70 -11.18 13.66
N PHE A 228 10.50 -10.73 14.07
CA PHE A 228 10.35 -9.48 14.82
C PHE A 228 11.02 -9.53 16.20
N GLY A 229 11.34 -10.73 16.72
CA GLY A 229 12.06 -10.87 17.98
C GLY A 229 11.29 -10.34 19.19
N ILE A 230 9.96 -10.34 19.14
CA ILE A 230 9.10 -9.90 20.24
C ILE A 230 9.22 -10.93 21.38
N PRO A 231 9.68 -10.54 22.58
CA PRO A 231 9.81 -11.48 23.69
C PRO A 231 8.45 -12.06 24.13
N ASP A 232 8.44 -13.34 24.53
CA ASP A 232 7.23 -14.08 24.91
C ASP A 232 6.38 -13.37 25.97
N ALA A 233 7.00 -12.64 26.90
CA ALA A 233 6.31 -11.87 27.94
C ALA A 233 5.41 -10.74 27.39
N PHE A 234 5.65 -10.28 26.16
CA PHE A 234 4.81 -9.31 25.47
C PHE A 234 3.73 -9.95 24.61
N LEU A 235 3.82 -11.26 24.35
CA LEU A 235 2.81 -12.01 23.61
C LEU A 235 1.65 -12.42 24.52
N SER A 236 0.54 -12.78 23.90
CA SER A 236 -0.67 -13.20 24.61
C SER A 236 -0.85 -14.72 24.56
N PRO A 237 -1.67 -15.33 25.44
CA PRO A 237 -1.83 -16.79 25.51
C PRO A 237 -2.19 -17.45 24.17
N ILE A 238 -2.97 -16.77 23.31
CA ILE A 238 -3.31 -17.25 21.97
C ILE A 238 -2.10 -17.51 21.05
N ALA A 239 -0.94 -16.92 21.33
CA ALA A 239 0.29 -17.15 20.59
C ALA A 239 0.98 -18.48 20.94
N PHE A 240 0.54 -19.15 22.01
CA PHE A 240 1.13 -20.39 22.55
C PHE A 240 0.08 -21.51 22.60
N ASP A 241 0.13 -22.36 23.64
CA ASP A 241 -0.90 -23.37 23.90
C ASP A 241 -2.15 -22.74 24.50
N TRP A 242 -2.98 -22.20 23.61
CA TRP A 242 -4.25 -21.59 23.98
C TRP A 242 -5.30 -22.61 24.43
N ILE A 243 -5.10 -23.90 24.16
CA ILE A 243 -6.02 -24.96 24.62
C ILE A 243 -5.78 -25.20 26.10
N ASP A 244 -4.52 -25.38 26.50
CA ASP A 244 -4.13 -25.51 27.90
C ASP A 244 -4.53 -24.26 28.70
N ALA A 245 -4.27 -23.06 28.16
CA ALA A 245 -4.67 -21.80 28.80
C ALA A 245 -6.19 -21.66 29.01
N ASN A 246 -7.01 -22.36 28.21
CA ASN A 246 -8.46 -22.38 28.34
C ASN A 246 -8.99 -23.58 29.12
N SER A 247 -8.13 -24.53 29.47
CA SER A 247 -8.50 -25.65 30.30
C SER A 247 -8.74 -25.14 31.72
N TRP A 248 -9.93 -25.40 32.25
CA TRP A 248 -10.19 -25.15 33.66
C TRP A 248 -9.30 -26.11 34.45
N SER A 249 -8.42 -25.56 35.29
CA SER A 249 -7.79 -26.39 36.32
C SER A 249 -8.90 -26.85 37.26
N SER A 250 -9.27 -28.13 37.14
CA SER A 250 -10.16 -28.82 38.07
C SER A 250 -9.54 -28.69 39.48
N SER A 251 -9.98 -27.68 40.22
CA SER A 251 -9.64 -27.46 41.62
C SER A 251 -10.56 -28.29 42.51
#